data_AF-A0AAU8KJV4-F1
#
_entry.id   AF-A0AAU8KJV4-F1
#
_cell.length_a   1.000
_cell.length_b   1.000
_cell.length_c   1.000
_cell.angle_alpha   90.00
_cell.angle_beta   90.00
_cell.angle_gamma   90.00
#
_symmetry.space_group_name_H-M   'P 1'
#
loop_
_entity.id
_entity.type
_entity.pdbx_description
1 polymer ?
#
loop_
_entity_poly.entity_id
_entity_poly.type
_entity_poly.pdbx_seq_one_letter_code
_entity_poly.pdbx_strand_id
1 'polypeptide(L)'
;MLIEGYGHGPVVAGESLVGRRGFWANHLLALCGDGTCGGRAEPEWFGGDGGDADALAEVLLDPEQWPVFRVLVPDGHPAPGVVVVYRNLVDEFGVDYLPGGPGTGAGLGSGLVPGLSWRELTRVADCPEPPADGVQDVSGRFLLLLPLLSGEWSGDVVRDRIVAALVAVGAPEGTVGRAAGHLLGHLERRALHDAGWGSPLSGG
;
A
#
# COMPACT_ATOMS: atom_id res chain seq x y z
N MET A 1 13.47 -4.91 -15.70
CA MET A 1 12.40 -3.89 -15.63
C MET A 1 13.07 -2.55 -15.37
N LEU A 2 12.62 -1.47 -16.01
CA LEU A 2 13.18 -0.13 -15.82
C LEU A 2 12.14 0.74 -15.11
N ILE A 3 12.58 1.51 -14.12
CA ILE A 3 11.75 2.53 -13.49
C ILE A 3 12.38 3.87 -13.85
N GLU A 4 11.68 4.66 -14.65
CA GLU A 4 12.13 6.01 -14.99
C GLU A 4 12.30 6.83 -13.71
N GLY A 5 13.44 7.52 -13.57
CA GLY A 5 13.81 8.25 -12.35
C GLY A 5 14.64 7.47 -11.32
N TYR A 6 14.71 6.13 -11.44
CA TYR A 6 15.47 5.27 -10.50
C TYR A 6 16.65 4.51 -11.14
N GLY A 7 16.93 4.76 -12.43
CA GLY A 7 18.05 4.12 -13.14
C GLY A 7 17.85 2.61 -13.37
N HIS A 8 18.96 1.86 -13.47
CA HIS A 8 18.98 0.39 -13.50
C HIS A 8 18.84 -0.24 -12.10
N GLY A 9 18.03 0.35 -11.21
CA GLY A 9 17.76 -0.23 -9.89
C GLY A 9 17.33 -1.70 -10.03
N PRO A 10 17.72 -2.59 -9.09
CA PRO A 10 17.56 -4.04 -9.24
C PRO A 10 16.13 -4.47 -8.95
N VAL A 11 15.21 -4.03 -9.81
CA VAL A 11 13.79 -4.19 -9.62
C VAL A 11 13.38 -5.62 -9.92
N VAL A 12 12.72 -6.24 -8.94
CA VAL A 12 12.28 -7.64 -8.98
C VAL A 12 10.78 -7.77 -8.73
N ALA A 13 10.16 -8.80 -9.28
CA ALA A 13 8.74 -9.09 -9.06
C ALA A 13 8.50 -9.51 -7.60
N GLY A 14 7.64 -8.77 -6.90
CA GLY A 14 7.33 -8.97 -5.49
C GLY A 14 6.01 -9.70 -5.24
N GLU A 15 5.18 -9.94 -6.25
CA GLU A 15 3.81 -10.44 -6.10
C GLU A 15 3.69 -11.71 -5.24
N SER A 16 4.68 -12.61 -5.30
CA SER A 16 4.73 -13.83 -4.49
C SER A 16 4.93 -13.59 -2.99
N LEU A 17 5.47 -12.43 -2.60
CA LEU A 17 5.72 -12.06 -1.21
C LEU A 17 4.43 -11.67 -0.48
N VAL A 18 3.38 -11.25 -1.19
CA VAL A 18 2.09 -10.82 -0.61
C VAL A 18 1.45 -11.92 0.25
N GLY A 19 1.65 -13.19 -0.14
CA GLY A 19 1.14 -14.35 0.60
C GLY A 19 2.04 -14.85 1.73
N ARG A 20 3.22 -14.24 1.95
CA ARG A 20 4.14 -14.67 3.01
C ARG A 20 3.74 -14.05 4.34
N ARG A 21 3.89 -14.83 5.42
CA ARG A 21 3.78 -14.30 6.79
C ARG A 21 4.77 -13.15 6.99
N GLY A 22 4.38 -12.16 7.78
CA GLY A 22 5.16 -10.94 8.00
C GLY A 22 4.97 -9.85 6.94
N PHE A 23 4.34 -10.13 5.79
CA PHE A 23 4.19 -9.14 4.71
C PHE A 23 3.35 -7.95 5.14
N TRP A 24 2.16 -8.24 5.65
CA TRP A 24 1.23 -7.19 6.07
C TRP A 24 1.73 -6.40 7.27
N ALA A 25 2.51 -7.02 8.16
CA ALA A 25 3.20 -6.29 9.22
C ALA A 25 4.20 -5.29 8.63
N ASN A 26 5.09 -5.71 7.72
CA ASN A 26 6.05 -4.82 7.09
C ASN A 26 5.41 -3.69 6.27
N HIS A 27 4.26 -3.97 5.64
CA HIS A 27 3.57 -2.98 4.80
C HIS A 27 2.72 -1.98 5.61
N LEU A 28 2.02 -2.44 6.65
CA LEU A 28 0.97 -1.66 7.31
C LEU A 28 1.35 -1.15 8.71
N LEU A 29 2.32 -1.77 9.39
CA LEU A 29 2.62 -1.45 10.80
C LEU A 29 3.07 -0.01 10.98
N ALA A 30 3.82 0.55 10.03
CA ALA A 30 4.25 1.95 10.06
C ALA A 30 3.06 2.91 10.07
N LEU A 31 1.96 2.58 9.39
CA LEU A 31 0.72 3.38 9.41
C LEU A 31 0.02 3.31 10.77
N CYS A 32 0.35 2.36 11.64
CA CYS A 32 -0.24 2.28 12.98
C CYS A 32 0.50 3.13 14.03
N GLY A 33 1.72 3.62 13.72
CA GLY A 33 2.69 4.16 14.68
C GLY A 33 2.27 5.43 15.42
N ASP A 34 1.34 6.19 14.87
CA ASP A 34 0.89 7.49 15.41
C ASP A 34 -0.59 7.48 15.83
N GLY A 35 -1.23 6.31 15.88
CA GLY A 35 -2.63 6.13 16.31
C GLY A 35 -2.93 6.59 17.75
N THR A 36 -4.11 7.16 17.97
CA THR A 36 -4.61 7.60 19.29
C THR A 36 -5.21 6.47 20.14
N CYS A 37 -5.28 5.25 19.58
CA CYS A 37 -5.84 4.09 20.25
C CYS A 37 -4.80 3.49 21.22
N GLY A 38 -5.25 2.95 22.36
CA GLY A 38 -4.35 2.41 23.38
C GLY A 38 -3.57 1.18 22.91
N GLY A 39 -2.25 1.22 23.05
CA GLY A 39 -1.33 0.11 22.75
C GLY A 39 -0.46 0.38 21.51
N ARG A 40 0.80 -0.05 21.54
CA ARG A 40 1.67 -0.05 20.37
C ARG A 40 1.21 -1.18 19.45
N ALA A 41 1.05 -0.90 18.15
CA ALA A 41 0.77 -1.96 17.19
C ALA A 41 1.95 -2.93 17.10
N GLU A 42 1.64 -4.21 16.94
CA GLU A 42 2.60 -5.30 16.92
C GLU A 42 2.44 -6.13 15.63
N PRO A 43 3.50 -6.76 15.11
CA PRO A 43 3.44 -7.62 13.92
C PRO A 43 2.35 -8.70 13.97
N GLU A 44 2.10 -9.26 15.16
CA GLU A 44 1.11 -10.29 15.48
C GLU A 44 -0.30 -9.92 15.07
N TRP A 45 -0.59 -8.62 14.97
CA TRP A 45 -1.90 -8.15 14.59
C TRP A 45 -2.23 -8.44 13.12
N PHE A 46 -1.22 -8.78 12.30
CA PHE A 46 -1.30 -8.92 10.85
C PHE A 46 -1.02 -10.36 10.35
N GLY A 47 -1.02 -11.37 11.23
CA GLY A 47 -1.04 -12.79 10.85
C GLY A 47 0.29 -13.55 10.86
N GLY A 48 1.42 -12.86 11.07
CA GLY A 48 2.73 -13.47 11.40
C GLY A 48 3.17 -13.07 12.80
N ASP A 49 4.30 -13.58 13.29
CA ASP A 49 4.95 -13.07 14.50
C ASP A 49 6.08 -12.08 14.18
N GLY A 50 6.74 -11.54 15.21
CA GLY A 50 7.92 -10.69 15.02
C GLY A 50 9.04 -11.34 14.20
N GLY A 51 9.24 -12.67 14.33
CA GLY A 51 10.26 -13.39 13.55
C GLY A 51 9.91 -13.52 12.07
N ASP A 52 8.62 -13.77 11.76
CA ASP A 52 8.11 -13.74 10.39
C ASP A 52 8.29 -12.35 9.76
N ALA A 53 8.01 -11.28 10.53
CA ALA A 53 8.19 -9.91 10.10
C ALA A 53 9.67 -9.59 9.83
N ASP A 54 10.57 -9.93 10.74
CA ASP A 54 12.02 -9.72 10.57
C ASP A 54 12.56 -10.48 9.36
N ALA A 55 12.21 -11.77 9.23
CA ALA A 55 12.66 -12.61 8.12
C ALA A 55 12.19 -12.09 6.75
N LEU A 56 11.04 -11.42 6.70
CA LEU A 56 10.55 -10.81 5.48
C LEU A 56 11.11 -9.41 5.25
N ALA A 57 11.41 -8.66 6.31
CA ALA A 57 12.08 -7.37 6.22
C ALA A 57 13.43 -7.50 5.51
N GLU A 58 14.21 -8.56 5.80
CA GLU A 58 15.48 -8.85 5.12
C GLU A 58 15.33 -8.99 3.59
N VAL A 59 14.15 -9.44 3.11
CA VAL A 59 13.86 -9.57 1.68
C VAL A 59 13.28 -8.28 1.11
N LEU A 60 12.39 -7.62 1.84
CA LEU A 60 11.72 -6.40 1.39
C LEU A 60 12.65 -5.19 1.35
N LEU A 61 13.67 -5.18 2.21
CA LEU A 61 14.60 -4.06 2.42
C LEU A 61 16.01 -4.34 1.87
N ASP A 62 16.17 -5.42 1.10
CA ASP A 62 17.44 -5.77 0.45
C ASP A 62 17.88 -4.65 -0.52
N PRO A 63 19.05 -4.00 -0.33
CA PRO A 63 19.53 -2.98 -1.25
C PRO A 63 19.78 -3.51 -2.68
N GLU A 64 20.04 -4.81 -2.82
CA GLU A 64 20.29 -5.48 -4.11
C GLU A 64 19.01 -5.98 -4.79
N GLN A 65 17.85 -5.86 -4.14
CA GLN A 65 16.57 -6.28 -4.72
C GLN A 65 15.48 -5.28 -4.34
N TRP A 66 14.81 -4.70 -5.31
CA TRP A 66 13.72 -3.75 -5.06
C TRP A 66 12.40 -4.40 -5.45
N PRO A 67 11.67 -5.04 -4.50
CA PRO A 67 10.41 -5.69 -4.78
C PRO A 67 9.38 -4.72 -5.32
N VAL A 68 8.70 -5.17 -6.37
CA VAL A 68 7.61 -4.43 -7.00
C VAL A 68 6.33 -5.23 -7.00
N PHE A 69 5.24 -4.58 -6.60
CA PHE A 69 3.90 -5.14 -6.54
C PHE A 69 3.01 -4.39 -7.50
N ARG A 70 2.54 -5.07 -8.53
CA ARG A 70 1.70 -4.44 -9.55
C ARG A 70 0.22 -4.65 -9.21
N VAL A 71 -0.47 -3.54 -8.95
CA VAL A 71 -1.91 -3.48 -8.75
C VAL A 71 -2.51 -2.91 -10.04
N LEU A 72 -2.53 -3.75 -11.08
CA LEU A 72 -2.90 -3.33 -12.43
C LEU A 72 -4.38 -3.55 -12.72
N VAL A 73 -4.83 -2.88 -13.78
CA VAL A 73 -6.17 -2.99 -14.34
C VAL A 73 -6.05 -3.13 -15.86
N PRO A 74 -7.06 -3.72 -16.54
CA PRO A 74 -7.06 -3.84 -17.99
C PRO A 74 -7.02 -2.48 -18.71
N ASP A 75 -6.57 -2.50 -19.97
CA ASP A 75 -6.61 -1.33 -20.84
C ASP A 75 -8.04 -0.79 -20.98
N GLY A 76 -8.18 0.54 -20.97
CA GLY A 76 -9.49 1.20 -21.03
C GLY A 76 -10.25 1.23 -19.70
N HIS A 77 -9.69 0.66 -18.63
CA HIS A 77 -10.25 0.81 -17.29
C HIS A 77 -10.23 2.30 -16.86
N PRO A 78 -11.30 2.81 -16.23
CA PRO A 78 -11.44 4.26 -15.98
C PRO A 78 -10.61 4.79 -14.80
N ALA A 79 -9.75 3.96 -14.21
CA ALA A 79 -8.74 4.36 -13.23
C ALA A 79 -7.40 3.75 -13.66
N PRO A 80 -6.26 4.44 -13.50
CA PRO A 80 -4.96 3.87 -13.80
C PRO A 80 -4.61 2.78 -12.78
N GLY A 81 -3.82 1.79 -13.20
CA GLY A 81 -3.19 0.86 -12.27
C GLY A 81 -2.19 1.57 -11.36
N VAL A 82 -1.71 0.90 -10.34
CA VAL A 82 -0.67 1.40 -9.43
C VAL A 82 0.41 0.35 -9.29
N VAL A 83 1.65 0.81 -9.24
CA VAL A 83 2.81 -0.03 -8.98
C VAL A 83 3.45 0.43 -7.67
N VAL A 84 3.54 -0.48 -6.72
CA VAL A 84 4.16 -0.25 -5.40
C VAL A 84 5.60 -0.73 -5.46
N VAL A 85 6.55 0.15 -5.17
CA VAL A 85 7.99 -0.12 -5.25
C VAL A 85 8.59 0.01 -3.87
N TYR A 86 9.16 -1.07 -3.34
CA TYR A 86 10.03 -1.00 -2.17
C TYR A 86 11.40 -0.52 -2.64
N ARG A 87 11.62 0.78 -2.51
CA ARG A 87 12.86 1.45 -2.89
C ARG A 87 13.86 1.32 -1.76
N ASN A 88 14.88 0.49 -1.98
CA ASN A 88 15.92 0.22 -1.00
C ASN A 88 17.22 0.95 -1.34
N LEU A 89 17.13 2.26 -1.56
CA LEU A 89 18.33 3.10 -1.62
C LEU A 89 18.94 3.17 -0.22
N VAL A 90 20.26 2.95 -0.15
CA VAL A 90 21.01 3.12 1.11
C VAL A 90 20.73 4.53 1.65
N ASP A 91 20.39 4.62 2.93
CA ASP A 91 19.99 5.84 3.65
C ASP A 91 18.65 6.50 3.25
N GLU A 92 17.99 6.03 2.19
CA GLU A 92 16.72 6.57 1.69
C GLU A 92 15.70 5.47 1.38
N PHE A 93 15.56 4.50 2.28
CA PHE A 93 14.56 3.45 2.13
C PHE A 93 13.13 4.02 2.13
N GLY A 94 12.26 3.47 1.30
CA GLY A 94 10.87 3.92 1.21
C GLY A 94 9.99 3.05 0.35
N VAL A 95 8.69 3.34 0.38
CA VAL A 95 7.70 2.71 -0.50
C VAL A 95 7.13 3.79 -1.42
N ASP A 96 7.42 3.67 -2.71
CA ASP A 96 6.93 4.57 -3.73
C ASP A 96 5.71 3.97 -4.44
N TYR A 97 4.78 4.84 -4.82
CA TYR A 97 3.59 4.48 -5.57
C TYR A 97 3.66 5.17 -6.91
N LEU A 98 3.76 4.39 -7.98
CA LEU A 98 3.91 4.90 -9.34
C LEU A 98 2.69 4.52 -10.18
N PRO A 99 2.27 5.38 -11.13
CA PRO A 99 1.15 5.05 -12.00
C PRO A 99 1.54 3.84 -12.87
N GLY A 100 0.64 2.85 -12.92
CA GLY A 100 0.71 1.75 -13.87
C GLY A 100 0.29 2.27 -15.24
N GLY A 101 1.26 2.43 -16.15
CA GLY A 101 1.00 2.87 -17.51
C GLY A 101 0.38 1.77 -18.40
N PRO A 102 -0.34 2.13 -19.47
CA PRO A 102 -0.79 1.18 -20.48
C PRO A 102 0.43 0.67 -21.25
N GLY A 103 0.70 -0.63 -21.15
CA GLY A 103 1.81 -1.29 -21.83
C GLY A 103 2.46 -2.37 -20.96
N THR A 104 2.19 -3.62 -21.32
CA THR A 104 2.87 -4.85 -20.88
C THR A 104 4.26 -4.63 -20.26
N GLY A 105 4.32 -4.57 -18.94
CA GLY A 105 5.45 -5.02 -18.13
C GLY A 105 6.74 -4.19 -18.06
N ALA A 106 6.87 -2.99 -18.65
CA ALA A 106 8.21 -2.37 -18.77
C ALA A 106 8.36 -0.87 -18.47
N GLY A 107 7.30 -0.08 -18.30
CA GLY A 107 7.43 1.35 -18.01
C GLY A 107 6.62 1.77 -16.79
N LEU A 108 7.29 2.16 -15.71
CA LEU A 108 6.64 2.90 -14.62
C LEU A 108 6.60 4.38 -15.01
N GLY A 109 5.44 5.02 -14.87
CA GLY A 109 5.31 6.43 -15.20
C GLY A 109 6.16 7.30 -14.26
N SER A 110 6.63 8.43 -14.78
CA SER A 110 7.36 9.43 -13.99
C SER A 110 6.41 10.20 -13.07
N GLY A 111 6.68 10.14 -11.75
CA GLY A 111 5.93 10.85 -10.71
C GLY A 111 5.15 9.92 -9.77
N LEU A 112 5.10 10.31 -8.49
CA LEU A 112 4.31 9.58 -7.49
C LEU A 112 2.82 9.73 -7.77
N VAL A 113 2.06 8.64 -7.55
CA VAL A 113 0.60 8.64 -7.63
C VAL A 113 0.07 9.64 -6.59
N PRO A 114 -0.71 10.66 -6.98
CA PRO A 114 -1.41 11.46 -6.01
C PRO A 114 -2.37 10.56 -5.23
N GLY A 115 -2.64 10.87 -3.97
CA GLY A 115 -3.57 10.08 -3.16
C GLY A 115 -4.88 9.79 -3.90
N LEU A 116 -5.43 8.60 -3.70
CA LEU A 116 -6.63 8.09 -4.36
C LEU A 116 -7.87 8.36 -3.51
N SER A 117 -8.94 8.84 -4.13
CA SER A 117 -10.25 8.86 -3.46
C SER A 117 -10.71 7.43 -3.14
N TRP A 118 -11.60 7.28 -2.16
CA TRP A 118 -12.22 5.98 -1.84
C TRP A 118 -12.77 5.25 -3.07
N ARG A 119 -13.42 6.00 -3.98
CA ARG A 119 -13.99 5.46 -5.21
C ARG A 119 -12.93 4.98 -6.21
N GLU A 120 -11.79 5.66 -6.30
CA GLU A 120 -10.70 5.26 -7.19
C GLU A 120 -9.97 4.04 -6.65
N LEU A 121 -9.64 4.06 -5.35
CA LEU A 121 -8.97 2.96 -4.68
C LEU A 121 -9.79 1.67 -4.78
N THR A 122 -11.07 1.70 -4.41
CA THR A 122 -11.96 0.53 -4.49
C THR A 122 -12.13 0.05 -5.92
N ARG A 123 -12.25 0.96 -6.89
CA ARG A 123 -12.37 0.57 -8.30
C ARG A 123 -11.13 -0.16 -8.82
N VAL A 124 -9.93 0.26 -8.43
CA VAL A 124 -8.68 -0.43 -8.81
C VAL A 124 -8.57 -1.77 -8.05
N ALA A 125 -8.81 -1.78 -6.74
CA ALA A 125 -8.70 -2.98 -5.92
C ALA A 125 -9.73 -4.07 -6.32
N ASP A 126 -10.96 -3.68 -6.61
CA ASP A 126 -12.07 -4.59 -6.92
C ASP A 126 -12.16 -4.92 -8.42
N CYS A 127 -11.13 -4.61 -9.20
CA CYS A 127 -11.06 -5.01 -10.61
C CYS A 127 -11.20 -6.55 -10.72
N PRO A 128 -12.22 -7.07 -11.42
CA PRO A 128 -12.54 -8.50 -11.40
C PRO A 128 -11.55 -9.34 -12.20
N GLU A 129 -10.96 -8.78 -13.25
CA GLU A 129 -10.03 -9.46 -14.15
C GLU A 129 -8.76 -8.61 -14.29
N PRO A 130 -7.92 -8.52 -13.25
CA PRO A 130 -6.66 -7.82 -13.34
C PRO A 130 -5.68 -8.57 -14.27
N PRO A 131 -4.70 -7.88 -14.87
CA PRO A 131 -3.60 -8.53 -15.57
C PRO A 131 -2.91 -9.61 -14.72
N ALA A 132 -2.57 -10.74 -15.36
CA ALA A 132 -2.06 -11.93 -14.68
C ALA A 132 -0.67 -11.74 -14.03
N ASP A 133 0.08 -10.74 -14.46
CA ASP A 133 1.40 -10.35 -13.96
C ASP A 133 1.35 -9.42 -12.73
N GLY A 134 0.15 -9.16 -12.20
CA GLY A 134 -0.06 -8.39 -10.98
C GLY A 134 -0.58 -9.19 -9.79
N VAL A 135 -0.89 -8.48 -8.70
CA VAL A 135 -1.48 -9.04 -7.49
C VAL A 135 -2.94 -9.43 -7.75
N GLN A 136 -3.22 -10.73 -7.65
CA GLN A 136 -4.53 -11.31 -8.00
C GLN A 136 -5.57 -11.25 -6.88
N ASP A 137 -5.14 -11.19 -5.61
CA ASP A 137 -6.06 -11.14 -4.48
C ASP A 137 -6.64 -9.73 -4.29
N VAL A 138 -7.98 -9.63 -4.20
CA VAL A 138 -8.71 -8.37 -4.06
C VAL A 138 -8.33 -7.67 -2.75
N SER A 139 -8.25 -8.42 -1.65
CA SER A 139 -7.93 -7.87 -0.32
C SER A 139 -6.49 -7.40 -0.25
N GLY A 140 -5.57 -8.15 -0.86
CA GLY A 140 -4.17 -7.77 -1.00
C GLY A 140 -3.99 -6.51 -1.85
N ARG A 141 -4.69 -6.40 -2.98
CA ARG A 141 -4.70 -5.15 -3.77
C ARG A 141 -5.21 -3.97 -2.95
N PHE A 142 -6.32 -4.14 -2.23
CA PHE A 142 -6.88 -3.10 -1.38
C PHE A 142 -5.89 -2.64 -0.29
N LEU A 143 -5.28 -3.57 0.45
CA LEU A 143 -4.35 -3.25 1.53
C LEU A 143 -3.04 -2.62 1.02
N LEU A 144 -2.56 -3.04 -0.15
CA LEU A 144 -1.40 -2.42 -0.81
C LEU A 144 -1.66 -0.96 -1.20
N LEU A 145 -2.90 -0.62 -1.58
CA LEU A 145 -3.27 0.74 -1.96
C LEU A 145 -3.74 1.60 -0.79
N LEU A 146 -4.00 1.02 0.37
CA LEU A 146 -4.54 1.72 1.53
C LEU A 146 -3.73 2.97 1.90
N PRO A 147 -2.37 2.98 1.84
CA PRO A 147 -1.59 4.19 2.11
C PRO A 147 -1.84 5.34 1.13
N LEU A 148 -2.43 5.09 -0.04
CA LEU A 148 -2.83 6.14 -0.97
C LEU A 148 -4.19 6.77 -0.65
N LEU A 149 -5.02 6.20 0.23
CA LEU A 149 -6.37 6.71 0.48
C LEU A 149 -6.37 8.17 0.96
N SER A 150 -6.95 9.07 0.15
CA SER A 150 -7.05 10.50 0.44
C SER A 150 -8.45 11.04 0.15
N GLY A 151 -8.68 12.32 0.53
CA GLY A 151 -9.95 13.00 0.32
C GLY A 151 -10.99 12.67 1.40
N GLU A 152 -12.26 12.55 1.00
CA GLU A 152 -13.38 12.29 1.89
C GLU A 152 -13.86 10.83 1.79
N TRP A 153 -14.18 10.23 2.93
CA TRP A 153 -14.76 8.90 3.01
C TRP A 153 -15.63 8.74 4.26
N SER A 154 -16.47 7.70 4.27
CA SER A 154 -17.19 7.29 5.48
C SER A 154 -16.30 6.37 6.32
N GLY A 155 -15.96 6.81 7.54
CA GLY A 155 -15.07 6.07 8.45
C GLY A 155 -15.52 4.63 8.71
N ASP A 156 -16.83 4.41 8.95
CA ASP A 156 -17.37 3.07 9.21
C ASP A 156 -17.24 2.14 7.99
N VAL A 157 -17.56 2.64 6.80
CA VAL A 157 -17.43 1.85 5.55
C VAL A 157 -15.98 1.47 5.28
N VAL A 158 -15.04 2.41 5.44
CA VAL A 158 -13.61 2.14 5.25
C VAL A 158 -13.11 1.18 6.31
N ARG A 159 -13.52 1.35 7.57
CA ARG A 159 -13.15 0.45 8.68
C ARG A 159 -13.59 -0.98 8.41
N ASP A 160 -14.86 -1.17 8.04
CA ASP A 160 -15.41 -2.50 7.76
C ASP A 160 -14.67 -3.18 6.61
N ARG A 161 -14.31 -2.40 5.57
CA ARG A 161 -13.49 -2.91 4.47
C ARG A 161 -12.09 -3.31 4.90
N ILE A 162 -11.42 -2.49 5.72
CA ILE A 162 -10.08 -2.82 6.27
C ILE A 162 -10.15 -4.09 7.10
N VAL A 163 -11.14 -4.23 8.00
CA VAL A 163 -11.33 -5.44 8.80
C VAL A 163 -11.51 -6.65 7.90
N ALA A 164 -12.42 -6.59 6.92
CA ALA A 164 -12.67 -7.70 6.01
C ALA A 164 -11.42 -8.08 5.20
N ALA A 165 -10.65 -7.10 4.73
CA ALA A 165 -9.41 -7.35 4.00
C ALA A 165 -8.33 -7.97 4.89
N LEU A 166 -8.15 -7.47 6.12
CA LEU A 166 -7.21 -8.03 7.09
C LEU A 166 -7.54 -9.51 7.41
N VAL A 167 -8.81 -9.82 7.65
CA VAL A 167 -9.26 -11.22 7.87
C VAL A 167 -8.93 -12.09 6.65
N ALA A 168 -9.25 -11.61 5.45
CA ALA A 168 -9.03 -12.35 4.21
C ALA A 168 -7.55 -12.68 3.95
N VAL A 169 -6.63 -11.80 4.37
CA VAL A 169 -5.19 -12.03 4.25
C VAL A 169 -4.56 -12.76 5.44
N GLY A 170 -5.39 -13.26 6.37
CA GLY A 170 -4.97 -14.13 7.46
C GLY A 170 -4.61 -13.43 8.78
N ALA A 171 -4.99 -12.16 8.95
CA ALA A 171 -4.85 -11.50 10.24
C ALA A 171 -5.79 -12.12 11.30
N PRO A 172 -5.37 -12.23 12.58
CA PRO A 172 -6.19 -12.87 13.62
C PRO A 172 -7.48 -12.08 13.93
N GLU A 173 -8.61 -12.78 14.05
CA GLU A 173 -9.91 -12.15 14.36
C GLU A 173 -9.89 -11.32 15.66
N GLY A 174 -9.08 -11.71 16.65
CA GLY A 174 -8.91 -10.98 17.91
C GLY A 174 -8.10 -9.67 17.81
N THR A 175 -7.45 -9.40 16.68
CA THR A 175 -6.61 -8.21 16.46
C THR A 175 -7.11 -7.31 15.34
N VAL A 176 -7.85 -7.84 14.34
CA VAL A 176 -8.28 -7.07 13.16
C VAL A 176 -9.02 -5.78 13.49
N GLY A 177 -9.90 -5.78 14.50
CA GLY A 177 -10.65 -4.58 14.88
C GLY A 177 -9.77 -3.47 15.48
N ARG A 178 -8.68 -3.84 16.15
CA ARG A 178 -7.68 -2.91 16.70
C ARG A 178 -6.76 -2.41 15.59
N ALA A 179 -6.22 -3.32 14.77
CA ALA A 179 -5.40 -2.97 13.61
C ALA A 179 -6.13 -1.99 12.68
N ALA A 180 -7.37 -2.29 12.30
CA ALA A 180 -8.20 -1.41 11.48
C ALA A 180 -8.43 -0.03 12.12
N GLY A 181 -8.63 0.02 13.44
CA GLY A 181 -8.78 1.28 14.17
C GLY A 181 -7.53 2.17 14.11
N HIS A 182 -6.34 1.57 14.30
CA HIS A 182 -5.07 2.29 14.20
C HIS A 182 -4.82 2.78 12.76
N LEU A 183 -5.04 1.92 11.76
CA LEU A 183 -4.89 2.28 10.36
C LEU A 183 -5.81 3.43 9.96
N LEU A 184 -7.11 3.32 10.28
CA LEU A 184 -8.07 4.37 9.96
C LEU A 184 -7.72 5.68 10.66
N GLY A 185 -7.35 5.63 11.96
CA GLY A 185 -6.98 6.83 12.71
C GLY A 185 -5.77 7.56 12.12
N HIS A 186 -4.80 6.84 11.53
CA HIS A 186 -3.69 7.46 10.78
C HIS A 186 -4.16 8.12 9.49
N LEU A 187 -4.98 7.44 8.70
CA LEU A 187 -5.52 7.98 7.45
C LEU A 187 -6.33 9.26 7.68
N GLU A 188 -7.16 9.29 8.73
CA GLU A 188 -7.94 10.46 9.12
C GLU A 188 -7.06 11.66 9.52
N ARG A 189 -6.01 11.43 10.34
CA ARG A 189 -5.06 12.49 10.69
C ARG A 189 -4.35 13.04 9.47
N ARG A 190 -3.89 12.16 8.57
CA ARG A 190 -3.23 12.59 7.34
C ARG A 190 -4.15 13.44 6.47
N ALA A 191 -5.40 13.02 6.27
CA ALA A 191 -6.36 13.80 5.50
C ALA A 191 -6.66 15.17 6.13
N LEU A 192 -6.71 15.25 7.47
CA LEU A 192 -6.84 16.54 8.17
C LEU A 192 -5.63 17.45 7.93
N HIS A 193 -4.42 16.90 7.93
CA HIS A 193 -3.23 17.66 7.59
C HIS A 193 -3.31 18.15 6.14
N ASP A 194 -3.57 17.28 5.17
CA ASP A 194 -3.64 17.63 3.75
C ASP A 194 -4.70 18.73 3.47
N ALA A 195 -5.86 18.68 4.14
CA ALA A 195 -6.90 19.71 4.03
C ALA A 195 -6.52 21.05 4.70
N GLY A 196 -5.70 21.01 5.75
CA GLY A 196 -5.21 22.18 6.47
C GLY A 196 -4.08 22.93 5.75
N TRP A 197 -3.35 22.28 4.85
CA TRP A 197 -2.31 22.88 4.01
C TRP A 197 -2.88 23.60 2.77
N GLY A 198 -3.95 24.39 2.97
CA GLY A 198 -4.30 25.45 2.03
C GLY A 198 -3.15 26.47 1.99
N SER A 199 -2.26 26.34 1.00
CA SER A 199 -1.12 27.23 0.78
C SER A 199 -1.50 28.70 0.98
N PRO A 200 -0.89 29.44 1.94
CA PRO A 200 -1.13 30.88 2.09
C PRO A 200 -0.45 31.73 0.99
N LEU A 201 0.12 31.10 -0.03
CA LEU A 201 0.88 31.78 -1.08
C LEU A 201 0.09 31.86 -2.38
N SER A 202 -0.95 32.68 -2.37
CA SER A 202 -1.42 33.40 -3.56
C SER A 202 -1.61 34.86 -3.16
N GLY A 203 -0.49 35.51 -2.87
CA GLY A 203 -0.35 36.96 -2.88
C GLY A 203 0.66 37.32 -3.95
N GLY A 204 0.20 38.00 -5.00
CA GLY A 204 0.99 38.46 -6.14
C GLY A 204 0.10 38.86 -7.30
#